data_AF-A0A263HG64-F1
#
_entry.id   AF-A0A263HG64-F1
#
_cell.length_a   1.000
_cell.length_b   1.000
_cell.length_c   1.000
_cell.angle_alpha   90.00
_cell.angle_beta   90.00
_cell.angle_gamma   90.00
#
_symmetry.space_group_name_H-M   'P 1'
#
loop_
_entity.id
_entity.type
_entity.pdbx_description
1 polymer ?
#
loop_
_entity_poly.entity_id
_entity_poly.type
_entity_poly.pdbx_seq_one_letter_code
_entity_poly.pdbx_strand_id
1 'polypeptide(L)' 'MKKITEQERSNCVSVYAPVDGNIYNRDSFEKFILTTFENYEFPVSLDYDLMLKKQYGNYLELPPENDRKGHNIEAYMNEL' A
#
# COMPACT_ATOMS: atom_id res chain seq x y z
N MET A 1 -17.51 14.35 26.40
CA MET A 1 -17.64 13.69 25.07
C MET A 1 -16.52 14.22 24.17
N LYS A 2 -15.73 13.36 23.53
CA LYS A 2 -14.68 13.79 22.58
C LYS A 2 -15.36 14.49 21.40
N LYS A 3 -14.90 15.70 21.03
CA LYS A 3 -15.39 16.37 19.83
C LYS A 3 -14.83 15.64 18.61
N ILE A 4 -15.72 15.11 17.78
CA ILE A 4 -15.36 14.45 16.52
C ILE A 4 -14.89 15.53 15.52
N THR A 5 -13.72 15.37 14.93
CA THR A 5 -13.15 16.29 13.93
C THR A 5 -13.81 16.08 12.55
N GLU A 6 -13.68 17.06 11.65
CA GLU A 6 -14.13 16.92 10.25
C GLU A 6 -13.42 15.76 9.55
N GLN A 7 -12.13 15.57 9.85
CA GLN A 7 -11.35 14.44 9.36
C GLN A 7 -11.91 13.09 9.82
N GLU A 8 -12.29 12.97 11.11
CA GLU A 8 -12.92 11.75 11.63
C GLU A 8 -14.28 11.45 10.96
N ARG A 9 -14.94 12.45 10.34
CA ARG A 9 -16.19 12.25 9.58
C ARG A 9 -15.97 11.89 8.10
N SER A 10 -14.80 12.16 7.54
CA SER A 10 -14.50 11.99 6.11
C SER A 10 -14.51 10.54 5.67
N ASN A 11 -15.34 10.17 4.68
CA ASN A 11 -15.26 8.85 4.04
C ASN A 11 -14.02 8.68 3.13
N CYS A 12 -13.18 9.70 3.03
CA CYS A 12 -11.92 9.66 2.33
C CYS A 12 -10.76 9.49 3.33
N VAL A 13 -9.86 8.57 3.01
CA VAL A 13 -8.61 8.34 3.74
C VAL A 13 -7.43 8.39 2.77
N SER A 14 -6.30 8.88 3.24
CA SER A 14 -5.03 8.88 2.51
C SER A 14 -3.95 8.31 3.40
N VAL A 15 -3.04 7.53 2.83
CA VAL A 15 -1.82 7.14 3.54
C VAL A 15 -0.87 8.33 3.49
N TYR A 16 -0.41 8.80 4.65
CA TYR A 16 0.60 9.86 4.73
C TYR A 16 1.98 9.25 4.39
N ALA A 17 2.17 8.94 3.12
CA ALA A 17 3.47 8.69 2.52
C ALA A 17 3.71 9.82 1.50
N PRO A 18 4.91 10.43 1.48
CA PRO A 18 5.17 11.66 0.75
C PRO A 18 5.06 11.56 -0.79
N VAL A 19 4.76 10.38 -1.35
CA VAL A 19 4.99 10.07 -2.77
C VAL A 19 3.68 9.85 -3.55
N ASP A 20 2.55 9.70 -2.87
CA ASP A 20 1.48 8.86 -3.41
C ASP A 20 0.25 9.68 -3.81
N GLY A 21 -0.04 10.78 -3.09
CA GLY A 21 -1.22 11.66 -3.34
C GLY A 21 -2.58 10.94 -3.34
N ASN A 22 -2.59 9.65 -3.05
CA ASN A 22 -3.72 8.76 -3.30
C ASN A 22 -4.77 8.92 -2.21
N ILE A 23 -6.00 9.17 -2.66
CA ILE A 23 -7.19 9.22 -1.80
C ILE A 23 -8.02 7.97 -2.09
N TYR A 24 -8.39 7.29 -1.01
CA TYR A 24 -9.16 6.06 -1.00
C TYR A 24 -10.47 6.27 -0.22
N ASN A 25 -11.44 5.39 -0.48
CA ASN A 25 -12.60 5.30 0.39
C ASN A 25 -12.18 4.63 1.71
N ARG A 26 -12.70 5.11 2.84
CA ARG A 26 -12.50 4.52 4.15
C ARG A 26 -12.83 3.03 4.16
N ASP A 27 -13.91 2.63 3.50
CA ASP A 27 -14.40 1.25 3.46
C ASP A 27 -13.37 0.27 2.88
N SER A 28 -12.46 0.76 2.02
CA SER A 28 -11.35 -0.02 1.47
C SER A 28 -10.34 -0.48 2.55
N PHE A 29 -10.40 0.08 3.76
CA PHE A 29 -9.57 -0.30 4.90
C PHE A 29 -10.36 -1.01 6.01
N GLU A 30 -11.66 -1.23 5.84
CA GLU A 30 -12.51 -1.86 6.85
C GLU A 30 -12.67 -3.37 6.62
N LYS A 31 -12.60 -3.81 5.36
CA LYS A 31 -12.83 -5.21 4.96
C LYS A 31 -11.53 -5.87 4.51
N PHE A 32 -11.34 -7.11 4.96
CA PHE A 32 -10.14 -7.90 4.69
C PHE A 32 -10.50 -9.29 4.16
N ILE A 33 -9.60 -9.85 3.36
CA ILE A 33 -9.59 -11.26 2.94
C ILE A 33 -8.28 -11.90 3.38
N LEU A 34 -8.30 -13.22 3.60
CA LEU A 34 -7.06 -13.99 3.80
C LEU A 34 -6.50 -14.38 2.43
N THR A 35 -5.23 -14.08 2.23
CA THR A 35 -4.48 -14.41 1.02
C THR A 35 -3.23 -15.19 1.41
N THR A 36 -3.02 -16.32 0.74
CA THR A 36 -1.79 -17.11 0.87
C THR A 36 -0.62 -16.41 0.17
N PHE A 37 0.46 -16.17 0.90
CA PHE A 37 1.74 -15.70 0.37
C PHE A 37 2.87 -16.46 1.06
N GLU A 38 3.77 -17.08 0.28
CA GLU A 38 4.90 -17.88 0.79
C GLU A 38 4.52 -18.96 1.83
N ASN A 39 3.37 -19.62 1.64
CA ASN A 39 2.78 -20.63 2.55
C ASN A 39 2.23 -20.09 3.88
N TYR A 40 2.06 -18.77 4.00
CA TYR A 40 1.44 -18.12 5.14
C TYR A 40 0.17 -17.37 4.72
N GLU A 41 -0.79 -17.28 5.62
CA GLU A 41 -2.03 -16.53 5.40
C GLU A 41 -1.89 -15.11 5.94
N PHE A 42 -2.19 -14.13 5.09
CA PHE A 42 -2.15 -12.72 5.47
C PHE A 42 -3.50 -12.06 5.26
N PRO A 43 -4.01 -11.27 6.23
CA PRO A 43 -5.14 -10.40 5.99
C PRO A 43 -4.71 -9.24 5.08
N VAL A 44 -5.31 -9.16 3.90
CA VAL A 44 -5.13 -8.05 2.96
C VAL A 44 -6.45 -7.31 2.78
N SER A 45 -6.40 -6.04 2.42
CA SER A 45 -7.62 -5.29 2.08
C SER A 45 -8.41 -6.02 1.01
N LEU A 46 -9.74 -6.08 1.12
CA LEU A 46 -10.60 -6.62 0.06
C LEU A 46 -10.39 -5.87 -1.27
N ASP A 47 -10.04 -4.58 -1.20
CA ASP A 47 -9.82 -3.70 -2.36
C ASP A 47 -8.33 -3.61 -2.76
N TYR A 48 -7.49 -4.57 -2.36
CA TYR A 48 -6.04 -4.50 -2.59
C TYR A 48 -5.66 -4.24 -4.06
N ASP A 49 -6.35 -4.86 -5.02
CA ASP A 49 -6.09 -4.69 -6.46
C ASP A 49 -6.31 -3.24 -6.92
N LEU A 50 -7.38 -2.58 -6.45
CA LEU A 50 -7.63 -1.16 -6.73
C LEU A 50 -6.51 -0.29 -6.15
N MET A 51 -6.08 -0.59 -4.92
CA MET A 51 -5.04 0.17 -4.23
C MET A 51 -3.70 0.05 -4.95
N LEU A 52 -3.29 -1.17 -5.31
CA LEU A 52 -2.05 -1.43 -6.03
C LEU A 52 -2.05 -0.79 -7.42
N LYS A 53 -3.18 -0.81 -8.13
CA LYS A 53 -3.32 -0.12 -9.42
C LYS A 53 -3.22 1.39 -9.32
N LYS A 54 -3.83 2.01 -8.30
CA LYS A 54 -3.69 3.46 -8.04
C LYS A 54 -2.25 3.84 -7.72
N GLN A 55 -1.56 2.99 -6.97
CA GLN A 55 -0.21 3.27 -6.49
C GLN A 55 0.87 3.02 -7.56
N TYR A 56 0.78 1.91 -8.28
CA TYR A 56 1.86 1.39 -9.11
C TYR A 56 1.46 1.22 -10.59
N GLY A 57 0.21 1.51 -10.97
CA GLY A 57 -0.28 1.29 -12.32
C GLY A 57 -0.46 -0.20 -12.63
N ASN A 58 0.12 -0.68 -13.73
CA ASN A 58 0.03 -2.09 -14.12
C ASN A 58 1.01 -2.97 -13.32
N TYR A 59 0.77 -3.09 -12.02
CA TYR A 59 1.73 -3.58 -11.03
C TYR A 59 2.12 -5.07 -11.15
N LEU A 60 1.36 -5.86 -11.92
CA LEU A 60 1.67 -7.27 -12.20
C LEU A 60 2.63 -7.46 -13.38
N GLU A 61 2.89 -6.38 -14.13
CA GLU A 61 3.85 -6.37 -15.23
C GLU A 61 5.12 -5.65 -14.78
N LEU A 62 6.26 -6.34 -14.91
CA LEU A 62 7.55 -5.69 -14.68
C LEU A 62 7.77 -4.62 -15.75
N PRO A 63 8.26 -3.42 -15.39
CA PRO A 63 8.69 -2.46 -16.39
C PRO A 63 9.84 -3.04 -17.23
N PRO A 64 10.07 -2.50 -18.45
CA PRO A 64 11.23 -2.84 -19.26
C PRO A 64 12.53 -2.77 -18.46
N GLU A 65 13.50 -3.63 -18.74
CA GLU A 65 14.73 -3.74 -17.92
C GLU A 65 15.47 -2.40 -17.78
N ASN A 66 15.54 -1.62 -18.86
CA ASN A 66 16.16 -0.30 -18.88
C ASN A 66 15.40 0.76 -18.03
N ASP A 67 14.14 0.50 -17.70
CA ASP A 67 13.29 1.37 -16.88
C ASP A 67 13.17 0.89 -15.43
N ARG A 68 13.74 -0.27 -15.08
CA ARG A 68 13.72 -0.81 -13.72
C ARG A 68 14.64 0.04 -12.83
N LYS A 69 14.03 0.72 -11.85
CA LYS A 69 14.75 1.51 -10.84
C LYS A 69 14.88 0.70 -9.56
N GLY A 70 16.09 0.25 -9.25
CA GLY A 70 16.39 -0.32 -7.94
C GLY A 70 16.52 0.75 -6.86
N HIS A 71 16.25 0.38 -5.61
CA HIS A 71 16.75 1.16 -4.47
C HIS A 71 18.24 0.86 -4.33
N ASN A 72 19.11 1.76 -4.80
CA ASN A 72 20.56 1.65 -4.61
C ASN A 72 20.88 1.81 -3.11
N ILE A 73 20.85 0.70 -2.39
CA ILE A 73 21.16 0.66 -0.96
C ILE A 73 22.55 0.05 -0.81
N GLU A 74 23.48 0.82 -0.27
CA GLU A 74 24.76 0.29 0.20
C GLU A 74 24.50 -0.47 1.52
N ALA A 75 24.59 -1.79 1.47
CA ALA A 75 24.45 -2.65 2.65
C ALA A 75 25.83 -3.14 3.10
N TYR A 76 26.12 -3.03 4.39
CA TYR A 76 27.33 -3.57 5.01
C TYR A 76 26.94 -4.74 5.91
N MET A 77 27.63 -5.86 5.77
CA MET A 77 27.52 -6.97 6.71
C MET A 77 28.55 -6.75 7.81
N ASN A 78 28.12 -6.71 9.07
CA ASN A 78 29.07 -6.85 10.18
C ASN A 78 29.39 -8.34 10.30
N GLU A 79 30.66 -8.71 10.20
CA GLU A 79 31.09 -10.06 10.59
C GLU A 79 30.86 -10.23 12.11
N LEU A 80 30.28 -11.37 12.48
CA LEU A 80 30.01 -11.77 13.86
C LEU A 80 31.26 -12.33 14.53
#